data_AF-A0A939I051-F1
#
_entry.id   AF-A0A939I051-F1
#
_cell.length_a   1.000
_cell.length_b   1.000
_cell.length_c   1.000
_cell.angle_alpha   90.00
_cell.angle_beta   90.00
_cell.angle_gamma   90.00
#
_symmetry.space_group_name_H-M   'P 1'
#
loop_
_entity.id
_entity.type
_entity.pdbx_description
1 polymer ?
#
loop_
_entity_poly.entity_id
_entity_poly.type
_entity_poly.pdbx_seq_one_letter_code
_entity_poly.pdbx_strand_id
1 'polypeptide(L)'
;MNVKLVESLAQIVQSLSTGERSLLEEKLKATPDLTSAEEQERPFYETATPEEWARAFREWAESHPRNMPYLSDEAISRESIYGERG
;
A
#
# COMPACT_ATOMS: atom_id res chain seq x y z
N MET A 1 10.88 -1.09 20.17
CA MET A 1 10.17 -2.39 20.13
C MET A 1 9.31 -2.52 21.39
N ASN A 2 8.02 -2.81 21.27
CA ASN A 2 7.10 -2.82 22.40
C ASN A 2 7.13 -4.19 23.10
N VAL A 3 7.99 -4.32 24.11
CA VAL A 3 8.35 -5.61 24.76
C VAL A 3 7.14 -6.32 25.37
N LYS A 4 6.18 -5.56 25.90
CA LYS A 4 4.93 -6.10 26.48
C LYS A 4 4.05 -6.84 25.47
N LEU A 5 4.06 -6.37 24.22
CA LEU A 5 3.29 -6.96 23.13
C LEU A 5 3.87 -8.32 22.72
N VAL A 6 5.20 -8.41 22.67
CA VAL A 6 5.92 -9.65 22.35
C VAL A 6 5.70 -10.71 23.43
N GLU A 7 5.79 -10.32 24.71
CA GLU A 7 5.54 -11.22 25.83
C GLU A 7 4.10 -11.74 25.86
N SER A 8 3.12 -10.86 25.64
CA SER A 8 1.71 -11.25 25.57
C SER A 8 1.45 -12.22 24.42
N LEU A 9 2.04 -11.99 23.25
CA LEU A 9 1.90 -12.88 22.10
C LEU A 9 2.52 -14.25 22.37
N ALA A 10 3.72 -14.29 22.96
CA ALA A 10 4.39 -15.53 23.32
C ALA A 10 3.55 -16.38 24.28
N GLN A 11 2.88 -15.73 25.24
CA GLN A 11 2.02 -16.42 26.20
C GLN A 11 0.74 -16.98 25.56
N ILE A 12 0.15 -16.26 24.60
CA ILE A 12 -0.98 -16.73 23.81
C ILE A 12 -0.58 -17.97 22.99
N VAL A 13 0.53 -17.91 22.25
CA VAL A 13 1.02 -19.05 21.44
C VAL A 13 1.32 -20.28 22.32
N GLN A 14 1.87 -20.07 23.52
CA GLN A 14 2.15 -21.15 24.46
C GLN A 14 0.87 -21.79 25.03
N SER A 15 -0.23 -21.05 25.13
CA SER A 15 -1.52 -21.58 25.61
C SER A 15 -2.29 -22.41 24.57
N LEU A 16 -1.91 -22.34 23.28
CA LEU A 16 -2.56 -23.09 22.21
C LEU A 16 -2.30 -24.59 22.28
N SER A 17 -3.30 -25.39 21.92
CA SER A 17 -3.17 -26.84 21.73
C SER A 17 -2.36 -27.19 20.48
N THR A 18 -1.92 -28.44 20.37
CA THR A 18 -1.14 -28.92 19.21
C THR A 18 -1.87 -28.72 17.88
N GLY A 19 -3.19 -28.93 17.85
CA GLY A 19 -4.01 -28.73 16.65
C GLY A 19 -4.13 -27.27 16.24
N GLU A 20 -4.32 -26.37 17.21
CA GLU A 20 -4.42 -24.93 16.96
C GLU A 20 -3.09 -24.33 16.51
N ARG A 21 -1.96 -24.81 17.06
CA ARG A 21 -0.63 -24.43 16.60
C ARG A 21 -0.38 -24.86 15.16
N SER A 22 -0.78 -26.08 14.80
CA SER A 22 -0.68 -26.57 13.42
C SER A 22 -1.49 -25.72 12.44
N LEU A 23 -2.71 -25.33 12.83
CA LEU A 23 -3.55 -24.47 12.01
C LEU A 23 -2.98 -23.05 11.89
N LEU A 24 -2.42 -22.51 12.97
CA LEU A 24 -1.73 -21.22 12.97
C LEU A 24 -0.52 -21.24 12.01
N GLU A 25 0.31 -22.28 12.06
CA GLU A 25 1.45 -22.42 11.14
C GLU A 25 1.02 -22.53 9.67
N GLU A 26 -0.05 -23.28 9.40
CA GLU A 26 -0.63 -23.36 8.06
C GLU A 26 -1.11 -21.99 7.57
N LYS A 27 -1.82 -21.23 8.43
CA LYS A 27 -2.33 -19.90 8.10
C LYS A 27 -1.21 -18.88 7.89
N LEU A 28 -0.16 -18.94 8.71
CA LEU A 28 1.04 -18.10 8.55
C LEU A 28 1.77 -18.38 7.23
N LYS A 29 1.85 -19.65 6.80
CA LYS A 29 2.40 -20.02 5.48
C LYS A 29 1.50 -19.59 4.32
N ALA A 30 0.19 -19.59 4.52
CA ALA A 30 -0.80 -19.16 3.53
C ALA A 30 -0.93 -17.63 3.41
N THR A 31 -0.36 -16.86 4.33
CA THR A 31 -0.20 -15.40 4.25
C THR A 31 1.22 -15.04 3.81
N PRO A 32 1.52 -15.03 2.49
CA PRO A 32 2.85 -14.67 1.97
C PRO A 32 3.23 -13.20 2.26
N ASP A 33 2.27 -12.38 2.67
CA ASP A 33 2.43 -10.94 2.90
C ASP A 33 3.16 -10.61 4.21
N LEU A 34 3.18 -11.53 5.19
CA LEU A 34 3.77 -11.27 6.52
C LEU A 34 5.19 -11.83 6.69
N THR A 35 5.59 -12.79 5.85
CA THR A 35 6.92 -13.42 5.90
C THR A 35 7.91 -12.84 4.87
N SER A 36 7.43 -12.01 3.93
CA SER A 36 8.24 -11.36 2.89
C SER A 36 8.63 -9.91 3.24
N ALA A 37 8.66 -9.55 4.53
CA ALA A 37 8.96 -8.18 4.97
C ALA A 37 10.37 -7.68 4.58
N GLU A 38 11.25 -8.56 4.10
CA GLU A 38 12.59 -8.21 3.61
C GLU A 38 12.72 -8.30 2.06
N GLU A 39 11.75 -8.90 1.35
CA GLU A 39 11.83 -9.16 -0.11
C GLU A 39 10.73 -8.48 -0.94
N GLN A 40 9.73 -7.83 -0.31
CA GLN A 40 8.86 -6.91 -1.05
C GLN A 40 9.64 -5.64 -1.37
N GLU A 41 10.02 -5.48 -2.65
CA GLU A 41 10.49 -4.20 -3.18
C GLU A 41 9.51 -3.12 -2.71
N ARG A 42 10.01 -2.18 -1.89
CA ARG A 42 9.20 -1.08 -1.41
C ARG A 42 8.58 -0.37 -2.61
N PRO A 43 7.30 0.00 -2.52
CA PRO A 43 6.58 0.53 -3.67
C PRO A 43 7.28 1.78 -4.19
N PHE A 44 7.21 2.00 -5.51
CA PHE A 44 7.93 3.06 -6.22
C PHE A 44 7.82 4.44 -5.55
N TYR A 45 6.63 4.77 -5.00
CA TYR A 45 6.42 6.06 -4.35
C TYR A 45 7.24 6.29 -3.07
N GLU A 46 7.75 5.22 -2.43
CA GLU A 46 8.57 5.29 -1.21
C GLU A 46 10.07 5.32 -1.50
N THR A 47 10.49 4.82 -2.66
CA THR A 47 11.91 4.60 -2.99
C THR A 47 12.42 5.50 -4.10
N ALA A 48 11.55 5.98 -4.98
CA ALA A 48 11.95 6.79 -6.11
C ALA A 48 12.48 8.16 -5.68
N THR A 49 13.59 8.56 -6.30
CA THR A 49 14.12 9.92 -6.24
C THR A 49 13.17 10.91 -6.93
N PRO A 50 13.27 12.21 -6.62
CA PRO A 50 12.49 13.25 -7.32
C PRO A 50 12.65 13.18 -8.85
N GLU A 51 13.84 12.86 -9.34
CA GLU A 51 14.13 12.75 -10.77
C GLU A 51 13.44 11.55 -11.42
N GLU A 52 13.44 10.40 -10.74
CA GLU A 52 12.75 9.18 -11.17
C GLU A 52 11.24 9.39 -11.18
N TRP A 53 10.72 10.04 -10.14
CA TRP A 53 9.32 10.45 -10.07
C TRP A 53 8.92 11.34 -11.24
N ALA A 54 9.71 12.39 -11.51
CA ALA A 54 9.43 13.31 -12.60
C ALA A 54 9.48 12.61 -13.97
N ARG A 55 10.37 11.63 -14.13
CA ARG A 55 10.46 10.82 -15.36
C ARG A 55 9.24 9.92 -15.52
N ALA A 56 8.91 9.11 -14.51
CA ALA A 56 7.78 8.21 -14.54
C ALA A 56 6.46 8.96 -14.78
N PHE A 57 6.30 10.14 -14.17
CA PHE A 57 5.13 10.99 -14.41
C PHE A 57 5.01 11.45 -15.87
N ARG A 58 6.12 11.88 -16.49
CA ARG A 58 6.12 12.29 -17.90
C ARG A 58 5.79 11.12 -18.83
N GLU A 59 6.40 9.96 -18.60
CA GLU A 59 6.14 8.75 -19.39
C GLU A 59 4.67 8.33 -19.28
N TRP A 60 4.10 8.36 -18.07
CA TRP A 60 2.68 8.11 -17.86
C TRP A 60 1.81 9.12 -18.62
N ALA A 61 2.10 10.42 -18.52
CA ALA A 61 1.33 11.46 -19.21
C ALA A 61 1.40 11.30 -20.75
N GLU A 62 2.55 10.91 -21.29
CA GLU A 62 2.77 10.70 -22.72
C GLU A 62 2.17 9.39 -23.25
N SER A 63 1.92 8.41 -22.39
CA SER A 63 1.31 7.12 -22.78
C SER A 63 -0.15 7.23 -23.25
N HIS A 64 -0.79 8.38 -23.06
CA HIS A 64 -2.21 8.59 -23.38
C HIS A 64 -2.41 9.24 -24.75
N PRO A 65 -3.52 8.91 -25.47
CA PRO A 65 -3.86 9.55 -26.73
C PRO A 65 -4.05 11.07 -26.58
N ARG A 66 -3.41 11.85 -27.44
CA ARG A 66 -3.52 13.33 -27.43
C ARG A 66 -4.85 13.86 -27.99
N ASN A 67 -5.72 12.98 -28.48
CA ASN A 67 -7.03 13.32 -29.02
C ASN A 67 -8.17 13.16 -28.00
N MET A 68 -7.85 13.14 -26.70
CA MET A 68 -8.85 13.12 -25.64
C MET A 68 -9.69 14.41 -25.69
N PRO A 69 -11.02 14.34 -25.53
CA PRO A 69 -11.83 15.54 -25.37
C PRO A 69 -11.33 16.36 -24.17
N TYR A 70 -11.14 17.67 -24.37
CA TYR A 70 -10.81 18.58 -23.28
C TYR A 70 -11.98 18.68 -22.31
N LEU A 71 -11.66 18.75 -21.02
CA LEU A 71 -12.64 19.10 -20.00
C LEU A 71 -13.05 20.56 -20.20
N SER A 72 -14.32 20.88 -19.92
CA SER A 72 -14.78 22.27 -19.90
C SER A 72 -14.18 23.02 -18.71
N ASP A 73 -14.09 24.35 -18.82
CA ASP A 73 -13.60 25.21 -17.73
C ASP A 73 -14.41 25.00 -16.44
N GLU A 74 -15.71 24.75 -16.57
CA GLU A 74 -16.59 24.41 -15.46
C GLU A 74 -16.14 23.11 -14.77
N ALA A 75 -15.85 22.05 -15.53
CA ALA A 75 -15.46 20.74 -15.00
C ALA A 75 -14.11 20.73 -14.28
N ILE A 76 -13.23 21.68 -14.60
CA ILE A 76 -11.93 21.87 -13.91
C ILE A 76 -11.95 22.97 -12.84
N SER A 77 -13.09 23.66 -12.68
CA SER A 77 -13.18 24.77 -11.73
C SER A 77 -13.13 24.28 -10.29
N ARG A 78 -12.42 25.01 -9.42
CA ARG A 78 -12.36 24.71 -7.98
C ARG A 78 -13.77 24.67 -7.37
N GLU A 79 -14.62 25.61 -7.78
CA GLU A 79 -16.00 25.72 -7.31
C GLU A 79 -16.83 24.49 -7.67
N SER A 80 -16.65 23.93 -8.87
CA SER A 80 -17.31 22.67 -9.28
C SER A 80 -16.75 21.46 -8.53
N ILE A 81 -15.43 21.38 -8.33
CA ILE A 81 -14.77 20.23 -7.69
C ILE A 81 -15.04 20.19 -6.18
N TYR A 82 -15.02 21.34 -5.50
CA TYR A 82 -15.11 21.42 -4.04
C TYR A 82 -16.44 21.99 -3.53
N GLY A 83 -17.27 22.58 -4.40
CA GLY A 83 -18.52 23.22 -4.01
C GLY A 83 -18.33 24.27 -2.92
N GLU A 84 -19.34 24.44 -2.06
CA GLU A 84 -19.28 25.35 -0.90
C GLU A 84 -18.44 24.82 0.29
N ARG A 85 -17.69 23.73 0.13
CA ARG A 85 -16.78 23.23 1.19
C ARG A 85 -15.40 23.90 1.14
N GLY A 86 -15.30 24.99 0.40
CA GLY A 86 -14.07 25.68 0.05
C GLY A 86 -13.64 26.78 1.01
#